data_AF-A0A6L3FA69-F1
#
_entry.id   AF-A0A6L3FA69-F1
#
_cell.length_a   1.000
_cell.length_b   1.000
_cell.length_c   1.000
_cell.angle_alpha   90.00
_cell.angle_beta   90.00
_cell.angle_gamma   90.00
#
_symmetry.space_group_name_H-M   'P 1'
#
loop_
_entity.id
_entity.type
_entity.pdbx_description
1 polymer ?
#
loop_
_entity_poly.entity_id
_entity_poly.type
_entity_poly.pdbx_seq_one_letter_code
_entity_poly.pdbx_strand_id
1 'polypeptide(L)'
;DKTVGGIRVVNVGAISNPHMPDLRATYVLLQADEAGYALDLHWVDYDREAVISAIRCVHYPAPDYLIGYFQGKVISNIFKQK
;
A
#
# COMPACT_ATOMS: atom_id res chain seq x y z
N ASP A 1 11.06 -5.81 4.25
CA ASP A 1 11.40 -6.91 5.17
C ASP A 1 12.83 -6.73 5.63
N LYS A 2 13.05 -6.66 6.93
CA LYS A 2 14.38 -6.50 7.54
C LYS A 2 14.42 -7.18 8.91
N THR A 3 15.59 -7.60 9.36
CA THR A 3 15.79 -8.08 10.74
C THR A 3 16.61 -7.07 11.53
N VAL A 4 16.15 -6.67 12.71
CA VAL A 4 16.81 -5.72 13.62
C VAL A 4 16.87 -6.34 15.01
N GLY A 5 18.07 -6.57 15.56
CA GLY A 5 18.23 -7.17 16.89
C GLY A 5 17.56 -8.54 17.05
N GLY A 6 17.51 -9.35 15.98
CA GLY A 6 16.81 -10.65 15.98
C GLY A 6 15.31 -10.57 15.74
N ILE A 7 14.73 -9.37 15.64
CA ILE A 7 13.31 -9.16 15.35
C ILE A 7 13.12 -8.91 13.86
N ARG A 8 12.27 -9.71 13.21
CA ARG A 8 11.86 -9.47 11.81
C ARG A 8 10.79 -8.37 11.77
N VAL A 9 11.04 -7.35 10.98
CA VAL A 9 10.16 -6.20 10.75
C VAL A 9 9.67 -6.23 9.32
N VAL A 10 8.35 -6.29 9.16
CA VAL A 10 7.68 -6.41 7.87
C VAL A 10 6.78 -5.21 7.65
N ASN A 11 6.88 -4.59 6.48
CA ASN A 11 5.94 -3.58 6.02
C ASN A 11 4.90 -4.29 5.14
N VAL A 12 3.63 -4.16 5.49
CA VAL A 12 2.51 -4.84 4.81
C VAL A 12 1.99 -4.08 3.58
N GLY A 13 2.58 -2.92 3.28
CA GLY A 13 2.16 -2.05 2.19
C GLY A 13 0.94 -1.20 2.56
N ALA A 14 0.14 -0.86 1.55
CA ALA A 14 -1.05 -0.03 1.70
C ALA A 14 -2.18 -0.55 0.81
N ILE A 15 -3.41 -0.52 1.32
CA ILE A 15 -4.61 -0.90 0.56
C ILE A 15 -5.08 0.26 -0.34
N SER A 16 -5.24 1.47 0.22
CA SER A 16 -5.90 2.59 -0.48
C SER A 16 -4.96 3.70 -0.97
N ASN A 17 -3.86 3.97 -0.28
CA ASN A 17 -2.96 5.08 -0.59
C ASN A 17 -1.63 4.53 -1.10
N PRO A 18 -1.61 3.92 -2.31
CA PRO A 18 -0.41 3.32 -2.83
C PRO A 18 0.64 4.38 -3.14
N HIS A 19 1.90 4.00 -3.04
CA HIS A 19 3.03 4.80 -3.47
C HIS A 19 3.67 4.14 -4.69
N MET A 20 4.10 4.96 -5.65
CA MET A 20 4.83 4.49 -6.83
C MET A 20 6.04 3.60 -6.46
N PRO A 21 6.39 2.62 -7.30
CA PRO A 21 5.92 2.43 -8.68
C PRO A 21 4.71 1.49 -8.88
N ASP A 22 4.31 0.73 -7.86
CA ASP A 22 3.21 -0.24 -7.97
C ASP A 22 1.98 0.29 -7.24
N LEU A 23 0.85 0.38 -7.95
CA LEU A 23 -0.39 0.98 -7.44
C LEU A 23 -1.42 -0.05 -6.99
N ARG A 24 -1.07 -1.34 -7.02
CA ARG A 24 -1.90 -2.42 -6.49
C ARG A 24 -2.06 -2.29 -4.97
N ALA A 25 -3.25 -2.61 -4.49
CA ALA A 25 -3.48 -2.74 -3.06
C ALA A 25 -2.60 -3.87 -2.53
N THR A 26 -1.90 -3.62 -1.43
CA THR A 26 -0.99 -4.58 -0.84
C THR A 26 -1.42 -4.94 0.58
N TYR A 27 -1.37 -6.22 0.91
CA TYR A 27 -1.59 -6.73 2.27
C TYR A 27 -0.79 -8.02 2.48
N VAL A 28 -0.67 -8.45 3.74
CA VAL A 28 0.01 -9.69 4.12
C VAL A 28 -0.97 -10.63 4.80
N LEU A 29 -0.95 -11.90 4.42
CA LEU A 29 -1.54 -12.97 5.20
C LEU A 29 -0.46 -13.55 6.12
N LEU A 30 -0.70 -13.51 7.43
CA LEU A 30 0.11 -14.20 8.42
C LEU A 30 -0.56 -15.52 8.77
N GLN A 31 0.11 -16.62 8.46
CA GLN A 31 -0.26 -17.95 8.91
C GLN A 31 0.69 -18.33 10.04
N ALA A 32 0.16 -18.64 11.23
CA ALA A 32 0.97 -19.02 12.38
C ALA A 32 0.36 -20.23 13.08
N ASP A 33 1.21 -21.17 13.46
CA ASP A 33 0.85 -22.38 14.19
C ASP A 33 1.92 -22.74 15.24
N GLU A 34 1.82 -23.92 15.84
CA GLU A 34 2.78 -24.39 16.85
C GLU A 34 4.19 -24.63 16.30
N ALA A 35 4.33 -24.83 14.98
CA ALA A 35 5.61 -25.08 14.32
C ALA A 35 6.31 -23.80 13.86
N GLY A 36 5.57 -22.69 13.71
CA GLY A 36 6.14 -21.38 13.37
C GLY A 36 5.15 -20.44 12.69
N TYR A 37 5.65 -19.68 11.72
CA TYR A 37 4.81 -18.77 10.94
C TYR A 37 5.32 -18.57 9.51
N ALA A 38 4.38 -18.27 8.61
CA ALA A 38 4.60 -17.89 7.23
C ALA A 38 3.89 -16.55 6.93
N LEU A 39 4.46 -15.80 5.98
CA LEU A 39 3.90 -14.53 5.53
C LEU A 39 3.75 -14.59 4.00
N ASP A 40 2.53 -14.40 3.52
CA ASP A 40 2.24 -14.27 2.10
C ASP A 40 1.89 -12.82 1.78
N LEU A 41 2.70 -12.20 0.93
CA LEU A 41 2.49 -10.83 0.47
C LEU A 41 1.63 -10.86 -0.79
N HIS A 42 0.50 -10.16 -0.75
CA HIS A 42 -0.46 -10.11 -1.84
C HIS A 42 -0.48 -8.72 -2.47
N TRP A 43 -0.56 -8.70 -3.80
CA TRP A 43 -0.81 -7.50 -4.59
C TRP A 43 -2.07 -7.71 -5.40
N VAL A 44 -3.04 -6.81 -5.24
CA VAL A 44 -4.35 -6.92 -5.87
C VAL A 44 -4.62 -5.70 -6.73
N ASP A 45 -4.84 -5.96 -8.02
CA ASP A 45 -5.40 -4.96 -8.93
C ASP A 45 -6.87 -4.69 -8.60
N TYR A 46 -7.26 -3.43 -8.70
CA TYR A 46 -8.64 -2.99 -8.49
C TYR A 46 -8.94 -1.77 -9.35
N ASP A 47 -10.23 -1.45 -9.50
CA ASP A 47 -10.68 -0.30 -10.28
C ASP A 47 -10.40 1.01 -9.54
N ARG A 48 -9.23 1.59 -9.80
CA ARG A 48 -8.81 2.88 -9.26
C ARG A 48 -9.63 4.05 -9.82
N GLU A 49 -10.14 3.94 -11.04
CA GLU A 49 -10.94 5.00 -11.66
C GLU A 49 -12.31 5.10 -10.99
N ALA A 50 -12.90 3.98 -10.56
CA ALA A 50 -14.09 3.98 -9.73
C ALA A 50 -13.87 4.72 -8.40
N VAL A 51 -12.71 4.56 -7.76
CA VAL A 51 -12.36 5.30 -6.54
C VAL A 51 -12.20 6.79 -6.81
N ILE A 52 -11.49 7.17 -7.87
CA ILE A 52 -11.32 8.58 -8.28
C ILE A 52 -12.68 9.24 -8.55
N SER A 53 -13.58 8.52 -9.25
CA SER A 53 -14.94 8.97 -9.52
C SER A 53 -15.74 9.17 -8.23
N ALA A 54 -15.67 8.22 -7.30
CA ALA A 54 -16.35 8.32 -6.00
C ALA A 54 -15.85 9.53 -5.19
N ILE A 55 -14.53 9.77 -5.15
CA ILE A 55 -13.93 10.93 -4.47
C ILE A 55 -14.49 12.26 -5.03
N ARG A 56 -14.60 12.36 -6.36
CA ARG A 56 -15.20 13.53 -7.01
C ARG A 56 -16.68 13.68 -6.67
N CYS A 57 -17.44 12.59 -6.68
CA CYS A 57 -18.87 12.59 -6.41
C CYS A 57 -19.23 13.07 -5.00
N VAL A 58 -18.45 12.66 -3.98
CA VAL A 58 -18.71 13.03 -2.59
C VAL A 58 -18.19 14.42 -2.20
N HIS A 59 -17.64 15.19 -3.15
CA HIS A 59 -17.08 16.53 -2.92
C HIS A 59 -16.06 16.57 -1.78
N TYR A 60 -15.15 15.59 -1.73
CA TYR A 60 -14.15 15.47 -0.67
C TYR A 60 -13.32 16.76 -0.52
N PRO A 61 -13.07 17.27 0.71
CA PRO A 61 -12.19 18.42 0.91
C PRO A 61 -10.74 18.08 0.53
N ALA A 62 -10.26 18.61 -0.61
CA ALA A 62 -8.98 18.31 -1.28
C ALA A 62 -8.96 17.02 -2.12
N PRO A 63 -9.79 16.93 -3.18
CA PRO A 63 -9.90 15.72 -4.00
C PRO A 63 -8.61 15.44 -4.77
N ASP A 64 -7.92 16.48 -5.28
CA ASP A 64 -6.70 16.32 -6.08
C ASP A 64 -5.56 15.69 -5.29
N TYR A 65 -5.45 16.01 -4.00
CA TYR A 65 -4.45 15.41 -3.12
C TYR A 65 -4.66 13.91 -2.98
N LEU A 66 -5.90 13.50 -2.67
CA LEU A 66 -6.24 12.09 -2.48
C LEU A 66 -6.17 11.32 -3.81
N ILE A 67 -6.71 11.89 -4.89
CA ILE A 67 -6.63 11.34 -6.26
C ILE A 67 -5.17 11.14 -6.70
N GLY A 68 -4.25 12.00 -6.26
CA GLY A 68 -2.82 11.90 -6.56
C GLY A 68 -2.21 10.53 -6.22
N TYR A 69 -2.67 9.87 -5.14
CA TYR A 69 -2.23 8.51 -4.79
C TYR A 69 -2.68 7.50 -5.85
N PHE A 70 -3.96 7.52 -6.20
CA PHE A 70 -4.55 6.60 -7.17
C PHE A 70 -4.04 6.82 -8.60
N GLN A 71 -3.53 8.02 -8.91
CA GLN A 71 -2.90 8.35 -10.19
C GLN A 71 -1.39 8.07 -10.23
N GLY A 72 -0.78 7.61 -9.13
CA GLY A 72 0.67 7.41 -9.06
C GLY A 72 1.49 8.70 -9.10
N LYS A 73 0.89 9.83 -8.70
CA LYS A 73 1.60 11.11 -8.57
C LYS A 73 2.36 11.23 -7.25
N VAL A 74 2.05 10.37 -6.27
CA VAL A 74 2.72 10.34 -4.98
C VAL A 74 3.83 9.29 -4.98
N ILE A 75 5.05 9.75 -4.77
CA ILE A 75 6.26 8.92 -4.73
C ILE A 75 6.61 8.64 -3.27
N SER A 76 6.94 7.39 -2.93
CA SER A 76 7.54 7.10 -1.63
C SER A 76 8.96 7.70 -1.58
N ASN A 77 9.20 8.65 -0.68
CA ASN A 77 10.55 9.19 -0.43
C ASN A 77 11.50 8.18 0.23
N ILE A 78 11.04 6.96 0.51
CA ILE A 78 11.84 5.87 1.09
C ILE A 78 12.99 5.43 0.15
N PHE A 79 12.91 5.74 -1.15
CA PHE A 79 13.99 5.48 -2.12
C PHE A 79 14.99 6.65 -2.29
N LYS A 80 14.89 7.74 -1.50
CA LYS A 80 15.81 8.90 -1.59
C LYS A 80 17.02 8.85 -0.64
N GLN A 81 17.29 7.73 0.02
CA GLN A 81 18.56 7.55 0.73
C GLN A 81 19.50 6.69 -0.12
N LYS A 82 20.39 7.37 -0.85
CA LYS A 82 21.70 6.85 -1.23
C LYS A 82 22.70 7.27 -0.17
#